data_AF-A0A0K2RAI6-F1
#
_entry.id   AF-A0A0K2RAI6-F1
#
_cell.length_a   1.000
_cell.length_b   1.000
_cell.length_c   1.000
_cell.angle_alpha   90.00
_cell.angle_beta   90.00
_cell.angle_gamma   90.00
#
_symmetry.space_group_name_H-M   'P 1'
#
loop_
_entity.id
_entity.type
_entity.pdbx_description
1 polymer ?
#
loop_
_entity_poly.entity_id
_entity_poly.type
_entity_poly.pdbx_seq_one_letter_code
_entity_poly.pdbx_strand_id
1 'polypeptide(L)'
;MRTIIDLSEADRMLHALPLIRLMVENAMTAIWLYLEPSNARAIIKEGFRQRRAAFENLVETEAEGFDRSDIDEINGILETLDIELPPFEQRCRQIVGGLEVYIHWRLLSTYSHAGMGLGDLYLEEIAEPPGLAFAPDAKLQGHESWLGTALCMLLAAMKVCNLIDGKGSLKSQIEQAERKIGVPMIFTKAPVTGKKKKGASNKQS
;
A
#
# COMPACT_ATOMS: atom_id res chain seq x y z
N MET A 1 7.24 -2.51 13.19
CA MET A 1 7.43 -3.93 13.50
C MET A 1 7.15 -4.26 14.96
N ARG A 2 7.73 -3.54 15.94
CA ARG A 2 7.52 -3.81 17.38
C ARG A 2 6.04 -3.97 17.77
N THR A 3 5.21 -3.00 17.40
CA THR A 3 3.75 -3.05 17.64
C THR A 3 3.07 -4.27 17.02
N ILE A 4 3.49 -4.72 15.83
CA ILE A 4 2.92 -5.92 15.19
C ILE A 4 3.29 -7.17 15.98
N ILE A 5 4.53 -7.25 16.48
CA ILE A 5 4.98 -8.35 17.34
C ILE A 5 4.20 -8.34 18.65
N ASP A 6 4.09 -7.19 19.32
CA ASP A 6 3.36 -7.09 20.60
C ASP A 6 1.88 -7.49 20.43
N LEU A 7 1.22 -7.07 19.34
CA LEU A 7 -0.15 -7.47 19.02
C LEU A 7 -0.26 -8.97 18.72
N SER A 8 0.73 -9.52 18.02
CA SER A 8 0.83 -10.96 17.74
C SER A 8 0.96 -11.78 19.02
N GLU A 9 1.88 -11.41 19.91
CA GLU A 9 2.12 -12.09 21.20
C GLU A 9 0.89 -12.04 22.11
N ALA A 10 0.07 -10.99 21.99
CA ALA A 10 -1.18 -10.83 22.71
C ALA A 10 -2.40 -11.52 22.05
N ASP A 11 -2.21 -12.33 20.99
CA ASP A 11 -3.28 -12.97 20.20
C ASP A 11 -4.28 -11.97 19.58
N ARG A 12 -3.79 -10.77 19.23
CA ARG A 12 -4.55 -9.65 18.63
C ARG A 12 -4.13 -9.38 17.20
N MET A 13 -3.84 -10.43 16.44
CA MET A 13 -3.30 -10.31 15.07
C MET A 13 -4.25 -9.56 14.13
N LEU A 14 -5.55 -9.64 14.38
CA LEU A 14 -6.56 -8.91 13.63
C LEU A 14 -6.35 -7.38 13.69
N HIS A 15 -5.90 -6.86 14.84
CA HIS A 15 -5.55 -5.44 15.01
C HIS A 15 -4.24 -5.06 14.32
N ALA A 16 -3.38 -6.05 14.04
CA ALA A 16 -2.13 -5.81 13.33
C ALA A 16 -2.32 -5.72 11.82
N LEU A 17 -3.40 -6.27 11.24
CA LEU A 17 -3.61 -6.30 9.79
C LEU A 17 -3.61 -4.92 9.11
N PRO A 18 -4.24 -3.86 9.66
CA PRO A 18 -4.14 -2.53 9.06
C PRO A 18 -2.71 -2.00 9.02
N LEU A 19 -1.88 -2.33 10.01
CA LEU A 19 -0.46 -1.96 10.03
C LEU A 19 0.33 -2.74 8.98
N ILE A 20 0.05 -4.03 8.81
CA ILE A 20 0.68 -4.88 7.81
C ILE A 20 0.28 -4.44 6.40
N ARG A 21 -0.99 -4.11 6.18
CA ARG A 21 -1.49 -3.49 4.94
C ARG A 21 -0.68 -2.24 4.58
N LEU A 22 -0.49 -1.35 5.56
CA LEU A 22 0.26 -0.11 5.37
C LEU A 22 1.75 -0.40 5.07
N MET A 23 2.34 -1.41 5.71
CA MET A 23 3.70 -1.85 5.39
C MET A 23 3.83 -2.33 3.95
N VAL A 24 2.87 -3.12 3.46
CA VAL A 24 2.85 -3.57 2.05
C VAL A 24 2.78 -2.38 1.10
N GLU A 25 1.85 -1.45 1.34
CA GLU A 25 1.67 -0.28 0.49
C GLU A 25 2.92 0.61 0.45
N ASN A 26 3.52 0.87 1.62
CA ASN A 26 4.71 1.71 1.73
C ASN A 26 5.94 1.04 1.11
N ALA A 27 6.16 -0.26 1.37
CA ALA A 27 7.29 -0.99 0.80
C ALA A 27 7.20 -1.05 -0.73
N MET A 28 6.03 -1.38 -1.28
CA MET A 28 5.82 -1.43 -2.73
C MET A 28 5.93 -0.05 -3.37
N THR A 29 5.47 1.01 -2.69
CA THR A 29 5.66 2.40 -3.15
C THR A 29 7.14 2.78 -3.16
N ALA A 30 7.90 2.42 -2.12
CA ALA A 30 9.34 2.68 -2.06
C ALA A 30 10.09 1.96 -3.19
N ILE A 31 9.78 0.68 -3.43
CA ILE A 31 10.36 -0.09 -4.55
C ILE A 31 10.03 0.57 -5.90
N TRP A 32 8.77 0.97 -6.08
CA TRP A 32 8.30 1.63 -7.31
C TRP A 32 9.06 2.93 -7.60
N LEU A 33 9.25 3.76 -6.58
CA LEU A 33 10.03 5.01 -6.67
C LEU A 33 11.53 4.75 -6.87
N TYR A 34 12.08 3.71 -6.23
CA TYR A 34 13.47 3.32 -6.42
C TYR A 34 13.76 2.89 -7.86
N LEU A 35 12.85 2.13 -8.47
CA LEU A 35 13.00 1.68 -9.85
C LEU A 35 12.83 2.81 -10.87
N GLU A 36 12.01 3.82 -10.56
CA GLU A 36 11.76 4.96 -11.44
C GLU A 36 11.60 6.25 -10.60
N PRO A 37 12.71 6.94 -10.28
CA PRO A 37 12.69 8.12 -9.42
C PRO A 37 11.82 9.27 -9.94
N SER A 38 11.63 9.37 -11.27
CA SER A 38 10.77 10.40 -11.87
C SER A 38 9.30 10.30 -11.41
N ASN A 39 8.87 9.11 -10.98
CA ASN A 39 7.55 8.87 -10.42
C ASN A 39 7.28 9.63 -9.10
N ALA A 40 8.30 10.15 -8.42
CA ALA A 40 8.13 10.97 -7.24
C ALA A 40 7.25 12.20 -7.49
N ARG A 41 7.27 12.75 -8.72
CA ARG A 41 6.40 13.87 -9.14
C ARG A 41 4.91 13.52 -9.01
N ALA A 42 4.53 12.27 -9.25
CA ALA A 42 3.15 11.81 -9.12
C ALA A 42 2.68 11.78 -7.65
N ILE A 43 3.56 11.35 -6.74
CA ILE A 43 3.30 11.37 -5.29
C ILE A 43 3.17 12.81 -4.79
N ILE A 44 4.06 13.70 -5.24
CA ILE A 44 4.03 15.12 -4.89
C ILE A 44 2.70 15.74 -5.36
N LYS A 45 2.29 15.49 -6.61
CA LYS A 45 1.03 15.98 -7.15
C LYS A 45 -0.17 15.53 -6.32
N GLU A 46 -0.25 14.23 -6.01
CA GLU A 46 -1.32 13.70 -5.18
C GLU A 46 -1.31 14.32 -3.77
N GLY A 47 -0.14 14.53 -3.18
CA GLY A 47 -0.01 15.21 -1.88
C GLY A 47 -0.56 16.64 -1.91
N PHE A 48 -0.27 17.40 -2.97
CA PHE A 48 -0.86 18.73 -3.16
C PHE A 48 -2.36 18.68 -3.42
N ARG A 49 -2.86 17.69 -4.18
CA ARG A 49 -4.30 17.50 -4.40
C ARG A 49 -5.05 17.24 -3.10
N GLN A 50 -4.52 16.38 -2.24
CA GLN A 50 -5.10 16.08 -0.93
C GLN A 50 -5.04 17.29 0.00
N ARG A 51 -3.92 18.04 0.00
CA ARG A 51 -3.80 19.28 0.76
C ARG A 51 -4.80 20.33 0.29
N ARG A 52 -4.97 20.50 -1.02
CA ARG A 52 -5.97 21.41 -1.59
C ARG A 52 -7.37 21.06 -1.11
N ALA A 53 -7.77 19.79 -1.21
CA ALA A 53 -9.07 19.34 -0.75
C ALA A 53 -9.26 19.57 0.77
N ALA A 54 -8.22 19.37 1.58
CA ALA A 54 -8.28 19.70 3.00
C ALA A 54 -8.46 21.20 3.24
N PHE A 55 -7.78 22.05 2.48
CA PHE A 55 -7.84 23.51 2.60
C PHE A 55 -9.19 24.06 2.11
N GLU A 56 -9.74 23.49 1.02
CA GLU A 56 -11.10 23.76 0.56
C GLU A 56 -12.11 23.55 1.71
N ASN A 57 -12.04 22.41 2.40
CA ASN A 57 -12.91 22.13 3.55
C ASN A 57 -12.66 23.12 4.72
N LEU A 58 -11.41 23.45 5.02
CA LEU A 58 -11.08 24.40 6.11
C LEU A 58 -11.66 25.79 5.85
N VAL A 59 -11.52 26.29 4.62
CA VAL A 59 -12.08 27.57 4.17
C VAL A 59 -13.60 27.54 4.21
N GLU A 60 -14.23 26.44 3.74
CA GLU A 60 -15.69 26.27 3.82
C GLU A 60 -16.22 26.27 5.26
N THR A 61 -15.42 25.80 6.23
CA THR A 61 -15.74 25.80 7.65
C THR A 61 -15.33 27.07 8.40
N GLU A 62 -14.83 28.10 7.69
CA GLU A 62 -14.34 29.36 8.27
C GLU A 62 -13.26 29.16 9.36
N ALA A 63 -12.39 28.15 9.18
CA ALA A 63 -11.31 27.89 10.12
C ALA A 63 -10.30 29.05 10.18
N GLU A 64 -9.95 29.50 11.38
CA GLU A 64 -9.02 30.62 11.58
C GLU A 64 -7.64 30.34 10.96
N GLY A 65 -7.11 31.31 10.22
CA GLY A 65 -5.78 31.23 9.62
C GLY A 65 -5.70 30.53 8.26
N PHE A 66 -6.83 30.20 7.65
CA PHE A 66 -6.91 29.66 6.29
C PHE A 66 -7.76 30.55 5.39
N ASP A 67 -7.27 30.86 4.20
CA ASP A 67 -8.02 31.61 3.20
C ASP A 67 -7.84 31.08 1.78
N ARG A 68 -8.48 31.74 0.80
CA ARG A 68 -8.41 31.29 -0.60
C ARG A 68 -7.02 31.40 -1.21
N SER A 69 -6.15 32.28 -0.69
CA SER A 69 -4.79 32.43 -1.22
C SER A 69 -3.94 31.19 -0.98
N ASP A 70 -4.20 30.45 0.10
CA ASP A 70 -3.56 29.15 0.36
C ASP A 70 -3.92 28.09 -0.71
N ILE A 71 -5.17 28.13 -1.20
CA ILE A 71 -5.64 27.25 -2.28
C ILE A 71 -5.02 27.66 -3.61
N ASP A 72 -4.90 28.97 -3.87
CA ASP A 72 -4.32 29.52 -5.10
C ASP A 72 -2.83 29.14 -5.24
N GLU A 73 -2.04 29.19 -4.15
CA GLU A 73 -0.65 28.73 -4.14
C GLU A 73 -0.54 27.25 -4.57
N ILE A 74 -1.40 26.39 -4.00
CA ILE A 74 -1.41 24.96 -4.31
C ILE A 74 -1.80 24.73 -5.78
N ASN A 75 -2.78 25.47 -6.31
CA ASN A 75 -3.18 25.38 -7.71
C ASN A 75 -2.03 25.73 -8.65
N GLY A 76 -1.27 26.79 -8.37
CA GLY A 76 -0.10 27.16 -9.16
C GLY A 76 0.95 26.04 -9.22
N ILE A 77 1.17 25.30 -8.12
CA ILE A 77 2.07 24.15 -8.11
C ILE A 77 1.50 22.99 -8.92
N LEU A 78 0.20 22.68 -8.76
CA LEU A 78 -0.46 21.57 -9.46
C LEU A 78 -0.42 21.75 -10.98
N GLU A 79 -0.48 22.98 -11.49
CA GLU A 79 -0.35 23.30 -12.92
C GLU A 79 1.03 22.92 -13.50
N THR A 80 2.08 22.86 -12.68
CA THR A 80 3.44 22.47 -13.09
C THR A 80 3.68 20.94 -13.12
N LEU A 81 2.71 20.15 -12.65
CA LEU A 81 2.82 18.70 -12.48
C LEU A 81 1.91 17.97 -13.48
N ASP A 82 2.52 17.41 -14.52
CA ASP A 82 1.88 16.77 -15.68
C ASP A 82 1.69 15.25 -15.54
N ILE A 83 1.91 14.69 -14.36
CA ILE A 83 1.85 13.24 -14.09
C ILE A 83 0.84 12.92 -12.98
N GLU A 84 0.00 11.93 -13.23
CA GLU A 84 -0.96 11.43 -12.24
C GLU A 84 -0.40 10.26 -11.43
N LEU A 85 -0.81 10.14 -10.17
CA LEU A 85 -0.50 8.96 -9.37
C LEU A 85 -1.33 7.76 -9.85
N PRO A 86 -0.70 6.72 -10.45
CA PRO A 86 -1.44 5.53 -10.83
C PRO A 86 -2.03 4.81 -9.60
N PRO A 87 -3.18 4.13 -9.76
CA PRO A 87 -3.73 3.27 -8.73
C PRO A 87 -2.69 2.29 -8.18
N PHE A 88 -2.81 1.92 -6.91
CA PHE A 88 -1.84 1.04 -6.25
C PHE A 88 -1.61 -0.29 -7.01
N GLU A 89 -2.67 -0.87 -7.59
CA GLU A 89 -2.55 -2.06 -8.45
C GLU A 89 -1.59 -1.83 -9.62
N GLN A 90 -1.72 -0.70 -10.32
CA GLN A 90 -0.87 -0.38 -11.47
C GLN A 90 0.58 -0.17 -11.04
N ARG A 91 0.82 0.46 -9.88
CA ARG A 91 2.17 0.58 -9.30
C ARG A 91 2.78 -0.79 -9.05
N CYS A 92 2.01 -1.70 -8.44
CA CYS A 92 2.44 -3.07 -8.19
C CYS A 92 2.74 -3.83 -9.50
N ARG A 93 1.88 -3.68 -10.53
CA ARG A 93 2.08 -4.33 -11.83
C ARG A 93 3.33 -3.88 -12.59
N GLN A 94 3.93 -2.75 -12.22
CA GLN A 94 5.21 -2.29 -12.78
C GLN A 94 6.43 -2.96 -12.15
N ILE A 95 6.23 -3.80 -11.12
CA ILE A 95 7.28 -4.54 -10.41
C ILE A 95 7.10 -6.03 -10.70
N VAL A 96 8.18 -6.74 -11.02
CA VAL A 96 8.13 -8.21 -11.18
C VAL A 96 7.65 -8.85 -9.88
N GLY A 97 6.62 -9.71 -9.96
CA GLY A 97 5.99 -10.33 -8.79
C GLY A 97 5.05 -9.40 -7.99
N GLY A 98 4.86 -8.16 -8.44
CA GLY A 98 4.04 -7.20 -7.70
C GLY A 98 2.54 -7.46 -7.77
N LEU A 99 2.05 -8.17 -8.80
CA LEU A 99 0.62 -8.52 -8.88
C LEU A 99 0.20 -9.45 -7.73
N GLU A 100 1.05 -10.42 -7.42
CA GLU A 100 0.87 -11.36 -6.31
C GLU A 100 0.82 -10.60 -4.98
N VAL A 101 1.72 -9.63 -4.80
CA VAL A 101 1.71 -8.75 -3.62
C VAL A 101 0.44 -7.89 -3.55
N TYR A 102 -0.03 -7.37 -4.69
CA TYR A 102 -1.28 -6.61 -4.76
C TYR A 102 -2.49 -7.46 -4.32
N ILE A 103 -2.56 -8.72 -4.73
CA ILE A 103 -3.63 -9.64 -4.30
C ILE A 103 -3.63 -9.80 -2.78
N HIS A 104 -2.45 -9.97 -2.17
CA HIS A 104 -2.32 -10.04 -0.70
C HIS A 104 -2.72 -8.72 -0.03
N TRP A 105 -2.31 -7.57 -0.58
CA TRP A 105 -2.75 -6.26 -0.10
C TRP A 105 -4.27 -6.08 -0.20
N ARG A 106 -4.91 -6.61 -1.25
CA ARG A 106 -6.36 -6.50 -1.44
C ARG A 106 -7.10 -7.30 -0.37
N LEU A 107 -6.60 -8.48 -0.03
CA LEU A 107 -7.09 -9.28 1.08
C LEU A 107 -6.88 -8.56 2.43
N LEU A 108 -5.70 -8.03 2.71
CA LEU A 108 -5.47 -7.20 3.92
C LEU A 108 -6.44 -6.00 4.01
N SER A 109 -6.80 -5.43 2.86
CA SER A 109 -7.73 -4.30 2.80
C SER A 109 -9.17 -4.67 3.17
N THR A 110 -9.61 -5.93 3.03
CA THR A 110 -10.96 -6.35 3.47
C THR A 110 -11.11 -6.31 4.98
N TYR A 111 -10.00 -6.38 5.72
CA TYR A 111 -9.96 -6.33 7.18
C TYR A 111 -9.65 -4.94 7.74
N SER A 112 -9.46 -3.94 6.88
CA SER A 112 -9.06 -2.57 7.27
C SER A 112 -10.17 -1.54 7.09
N HIS A 113 -11.26 -1.89 6.41
CA HIS A 113 -12.38 -1.00 6.13
C HIS A 113 -13.70 -1.63 6.58
N ALA A 114 -14.65 -0.80 7.00
CA ALA A 114 -16.01 -1.24 7.29
C ALA A 114 -16.60 -1.92 6.04
N GLY A 115 -16.91 -3.21 6.16
CA GLY A 115 -17.38 -4.03 5.05
C GLY A 115 -17.58 -5.48 5.48
N MET A 116 -18.01 -6.32 4.54
CA MET A 116 -18.32 -7.73 4.81
C MET A 116 -17.17 -8.49 5.47
N GLY A 117 -15.91 -8.24 5.08
CA GLY A 117 -14.76 -8.93 5.69
C GLY A 117 -14.57 -8.68 7.19
N LEU A 118 -14.97 -7.52 7.72
CA LEU A 118 -15.03 -7.29 9.17
C LEU A 118 -16.30 -7.86 9.78
N GLY A 119 -17.42 -7.83 9.04
CA GLY A 119 -18.67 -8.47 9.44
C GLY A 119 -18.50 -9.96 9.69
N ASP A 120 -17.88 -10.68 8.75
CA ASP A 120 -17.62 -12.12 8.82
C ASP A 120 -16.73 -12.52 10.02
N LEU A 121 -15.97 -11.56 10.56
CA LEU A 121 -15.10 -11.80 11.72
C LEU A 121 -15.83 -11.54 13.04
N TYR A 122 -16.54 -10.42 13.12
CA TYR A 122 -17.09 -9.93 14.38
C TYR A 122 -18.59 -10.18 14.55
N LEU A 123 -19.25 -10.80 13.56
CA LEU A 123 -20.65 -11.17 13.63
C LEU A 123 -20.80 -12.68 13.49
N GLU A 124 -21.69 -13.24 14.29
CA GLU A 124 -22.12 -14.62 14.21
C GLU A 124 -23.64 -14.71 14.05
N GLU A 125 -24.11 -15.74 13.36
CA GLU A 125 -25.54 -16.01 13.23
C GLU A 125 -26.11 -16.60 14.52
N ILE A 126 -27.23 -16.06 14.98
CA ILE A 126 -27.97 -16.57 16.14
C ILE A 126 -29.42 -16.89 15.77
N ALA A 127 -30.08 -17.71 16.58
CA ALA A 127 -31.45 -18.14 16.31
C ALA A 127 -32.50 -17.04 16.59
N GLU A 128 -32.22 -16.15 17.54
CA GLU A 128 -33.12 -15.08 17.94
C GLU A 128 -33.04 -13.85 17.02
N PRO A 129 -34.16 -13.14 16.76
CA PRO A 129 -34.13 -11.88 16.02
C PRO A 129 -33.17 -10.85 16.66
N PRO A 130 -32.33 -10.12 15.88
CA PRO A 130 -32.34 -9.99 14.42
C PRO A 130 -31.58 -11.08 13.64
N GLY A 131 -31.12 -12.15 14.32
CA GLY A 131 -30.37 -13.26 13.71
C GLY A 131 -28.86 -13.07 13.71
N LEU A 132 -28.34 -12.01 14.36
CA LEU A 132 -26.92 -11.70 14.44
C LEU A 132 -26.51 -11.30 15.87
N ALA A 133 -25.35 -11.79 16.32
CA ALA A 133 -24.69 -11.37 17.55
C ALA A 133 -23.22 -10.99 17.29
N PHE A 134 -22.61 -10.29 18.25
CA PHE A 134 -21.18 -9.96 18.18
C PHE A 134 -20.33 -11.14 18.66
N ALA A 135 -19.26 -11.43 17.91
CA ALA A 135 -18.20 -12.37 18.26
C ALA A 135 -16.92 -11.60 18.66
N PRO A 136 -16.76 -11.20 19.94
CA PRO A 136 -15.64 -10.35 20.37
C PRO A 136 -14.29 -11.08 20.34
N ASP A 137 -14.30 -12.41 20.39
CA ASP A 137 -13.11 -13.27 20.43
C ASP A 137 -12.69 -13.79 19.04
N ALA A 138 -13.06 -13.06 17.99
CA ALA A 138 -12.73 -13.38 16.60
C ALA A 138 -11.22 -13.61 16.42
N LYS A 139 -10.84 -14.80 15.96
CA LYS A 139 -9.44 -15.14 15.69
C LYS A 139 -9.16 -15.19 14.21
N LEU A 140 -8.01 -14.65 13.84
CA LEU A 140 -7.54 -14.65 12.46
C LEU A 140 -6.78 -15.95 12.16
N GLN A 141 -7.16 -16.64 11.09
CA GLN A 141 -6.38 -17.78 10.60
C GLN A 141 -5.09 -17.32 9.90
N GLY A 142 -4.08 -18.18 9.88
CA GLY A 142 -2.83 -17.93 9.15
C GLY A 142 -1.93 -16.86 9.79
N HIS A 143 -1.95 -16.75 11.12
CA HIS A 143 -1.15 -15.80 11.91
C HIS A 143 0.30 -15.66 11.41
N GLU A 144 1.01 -16.78 11.25
CA GLU A 144 2.41 -16.80 10.81
C GLU A 144 2.60 -16.21 9.41
N SER A 145 1.66 -16.46 8.49
CA SER A 145 1.71 -15.91 7.13
C SER A 145 1.61 -14.39 7.11
N TRP A 146 0.80 -13.81 8.00
CA TRP A 146 0.68 -12.37 8.14
C TRP A 146 1.96 -11.75 8.72
N LEU A 147 2.58 -12.40 9.72
CA LEU A 147 3.87 -11.98 10.26
C LEU A 147 4.98 -12.09 9.20
N GLY A 148 5.01 -13.18 8.43
CA GLY A 148 5.92 -13.36 7.31
C GLY A 148 5.77 -12.25 6.27
N THR A 149 4.54 -11.87 5.94
CA THR A 149 4.25 -10.72 5.06
C THR A 149 4.84 -9.43 5.63
N ALA A 150 4.59 -9.13 6.91
CA ALA A 150 5.14 -7.94 7.57
C ALA A 150 6.68 -7.92 7.54
N LEU A 151 7.31 -9.06 7.84
CA LEU A 151 8.76 -9.22 7.82
C LEU A 151 9.33 -9.00 6.41
N CYS A 152 8.75 -9.61 5.38
CA CYS A 152 9.17 -9.44 4.00
C CYS A 152 9.08 -7.99 3.55
N MET A 153 7.97 -7.29 3.85
CA MET A 153 7.79 -5.89 3.49
C MET A 153 8.73 -4.96 4.24
N LEU A 154 9.00 -5.23 5.52
CA LEU A 154 10.01 -4.49 6.29
C LEU A 154 11.39 -4.62 5.65
N LEU A 155 11.81 -5.87 5.37
CA LEU A 155 13.11 -6.14 4.79
C LEU A 155 13.25 -5.51 3.40
N ALA A 156 12.19 -5.57 2.60
CA ALA A 156 12.16 -4.93 1.30
C ALA A 156 12.31 -3.40 1.38
N ALA A 157 11.59 -2.75 2.30
CA ALA A 157 11.72 -1.32 2.54
C ALA A 157 13.13 -0.94 3.04
N MET A 158 13.68 -1.69 4.01
CA MET A 158 15.04 -1.47 4.50
C MET A 158 16.08 -1.62 3.38
N LYS A 159 15.91 -2.60 2.48
CA LYS A 159 16.80 -2.78 1.34
C LYS A 159 16.72 -1.61 0.37
N VAL A 160 15.53 -1.12 0.05
CA VAL A 160 15.36 0.08 -0.77
C VAL A 160 16.03 1.29 -0.11
N CYS A 161 15.78 1.56 1.17
CA CYS A 161 16.42 2.68 1.87
C CYS A 161 17.94 2.59 1.84
N ASN A 162 18.50 1.41 2.12
CA ASN A 162 19.96 1.19 2.07
C ASN A 162 20.54 1.37 0.65
N LEU A 163 19.78 1.05 -0.40
CA LEU A 163 20.19 1.28 -1.79
C LEU A 163 20.14 2.77 -2.16
N ILE A 164 19.13 3.51 -1.69
CA ILE A 164 18.97 4.95 -1.91
C ILE A 164 20.06 5.73 -1.17
N ASP A 165 20.32 5.40 0.10
CA ASP A 165 21.29 6.11 0.92
C ASP A 165 22.74 5.95 0.40
N GLY A 166 23.01 4.91 -0.40
CA GLY A 166 24.32 4.64 -1.02
C GLY A 166 25.45 4.28 -0.04
N LYS A 167 25.24 4.46 1.27
CA LYS A 167 26.23 4.20 2.34
C LYS A 167 26.45 2.73 2.63
N GLY A 168 25.48 1.87 2.30
CA GLY A 168 25.58 0.42 2.49
C GLY A 168 25.69 -0.04 3.95
N SER A 169 25.35 0.82 4.92
CA SER A 169 25.55 0.57 6.36
C SER A 169 24.78 -0.65 6.88
N LEU A 170 23.69 -1.04 6.22
CA LEU A 170 22.84 -2.18 6.60
C LEU A 170 23.00 -3.39 5.68
N LYS A 171 23.90 -3.34 4.70
CA LYS A 171 24.03 -4.38 3.66
C LYS A 171 24.18 -5.79 4.24
N SER A 172 25.14 -5.98 5.16
CA SER A 172 25.41 -7.29 5.76
C SER A 172 24.23 -7.83 6.57
N GLN A 173 23.52 -6.95 7.28
CA GLN A 173 22.35 -7.30 8.08
C GLN A 173 21.18 -7.72 7.19
N ILE A 174 20.94 -6.99 6.09
CA ILE A 174 19.91 -7.31 5.10
C ILE A 174 20.21 -8.65 4.45
N GLU A 175 21.44 -8.87 3.96
CA GLU A 175 21.82 -10.14 3.32
C GLU A 175 21.73 -11.32 4.31
N GLN A 176 22.05 -11.11 5.58
CA GLN A 176 21.88 -12.13 6.61
C GLN A 176 20.39 -12.44 6.84
N ALA A 177 19.53 -11.42 6.88
CA ALA A 177 18.08 -11.60 7.00
C ALA A 177 17.50 -12.35 5.80
N GLU A 178 17.88 -11.99 4.56
CA GLU A 178 17.48 -12.69 3.33
C GLU A 178 17.85 -14.18 3.38
N ARG A 179 19.07 -14.51 3.83
CA ARG A 179 19.51 -15.90 4.00
C ARG A 179 18.68 -16.65 5.04
N LYS A 180 18.32 -16.00 6.16
CA LYS A 180 17.52 -16.63 7.23
C LYS A 180 16.09 -16.92 6.79
N ILE A 181 15.48 -16.02 6.02
CA ILE A 181 14.10 -16.20 5.54
C ILE A 181 14.03 -17.02 4.25
N GLY A 182 15.15 -17.23 3.56
CA GLY A 182 15.21 -17.99 2.30
C GLY A 182 14.63 -17.26 1.10
N VAL A 183 14.45 -15.93 1.18
CA VAL A 183 13.82 -15.11 0.13
C VAL A 183 14.78 -13.98 -0.25
N PRO A 184 15.38 -14.02 -1.46
CA PRO A 184 16.16 -12.89 -1.96
C PRO A 184 15.24 -11.74 -2.37
N MET A 185 15.51 -10.53 -1.89
CA MET A 185 14.75 -9.34 -2.27
C MET A 185 15.39 -8.72 -3.52
N ILE A 186 14.88 -9.10 -4.69
CA ILE A 186 15.34 -8.57 -5.99
C ILE A 186 14.22 -7.71 -6.57
N PHE A 187 14.55 -6.48 -6.93
CA PHE A 187 13.59 -5.52 -7.48
C PHE A 187 13.91 -5.24 -8.93
N THR A 188 12.97 -5.53 -9.83
CA THR A 188 13.10 -5.27 -11.26
C THR A 188 11.79 -4.76 -11.83
N LYS A 189 11.88 -3.87 -12.83
CA LYS A 189 10.70 -3.43 -13.58
C LYS A 189 10.07 -4.61 -14.31
N ALA A 190 8.75 -4.72 -14.25
CA ALA A 190 8.00 -5.65 -15.09
C ALA A 190 8.09 -5.22 -16.57
N PRO A 191 8.10 -6.16 -17.52
CA PRO A 191 8.07 -5.83 -18.93
C PRO A 191 6.78 -5.07 -19.26
N VAL A 192 6.91 -3.98 -20.04
CA VAL A 192 5.75 -3.23 -20.52
C VAL A 192 4.95 -4.15 -21.43
N THR A 193 3.79 -4.64 -20.97
CA THR A 193 2.86 -5.36 -21.83
C THR A 193 2.31 -4.37 -22.85
N GLY A 194 2.97 -4.29 -24.02
CA GLY A 194 2.52 -3.47 -25.13
C GLY A 194 1.07 -3.83 -25.49
N LYS A 195 0.22 -2.80 -25.64
CA LYS A 195 -1.08 -2.95 -26.29
C LYS A 195 -0.89 -3.79 -27.55
N LYS A 196 -1.50 -4.98 -27.62
CA LYS A 196 -1.63 -5.71 -28.88
C LYS A 196 -2.20 -4.72 -29.89
N LYS A 197 -1.40 -4.32 -30.89
CA LYS A 197 -1.93 -3.67 -32.08
C LYS A 197 -3.02 -4.60 -32.60
N LYS A 198 -4.28 -4.16 -32.57
CA LYS A 198 -5.34 -4.80 -33.35
C LYS A 198 -4.92 -4.67 -34.80
N GLY A 199 -4.28 -5.71 -35.32
CA GLY A 199 -3.89 -5.83 -36.71
C GLY A 199 -5.14 -5.81 -37.57
N ALA A 200 -5.16 -4.82 -38.45
CA ALA A 200 -5.92 -4.68 -39.68
C ALA A 200 -6.73 -5.91 -40.13
N SER A 201 -8.03 -5.65 -40.30
CA SER A 201 -8.83 -6.08 -41.47
C SER A 201 -8.02 -6.78 -42.57
N ASN A 202 -8.25 -8.09 -42.75
CA ASN A 202 -8.08 -8.73 -44.04
C ASN A 202 -9.47 -8.93 -44.66
N LYS A 203 -9.82 -8.01 -45.57
CA LYS A 203 -10.72 -8.28 -46.69
C LYS A 203 -9.97 -9.18 -47.67
N GLN A 204 -10.63 -10.26 -48.10
CA GLN A 204 -10.47 -11.04 -49.35
C GLN A 204 -11.19 -12.37 -49.07
N SER A 205 -12.14 -12.87 -49.86
CA SER A 205 -12.55 -12.58 -51.24
C SER A 205 -14.03 -12.93 -51.38
#